data_AF-A0A935W5S3-F1
#
_entry.id   AF-A0A935W5S3-F1
#
_cell.length_a   1.000
_cell.length_b   1.000
_cell.length_c   1.000
_cell.angle_alpha   90.00
_cell.angle_beta   90.00
_cell.angle_gamma   90.00
#
_symmetry.space_group_name_H-M   'P 1'
#
loop_
_entity.id
_entity.type
_entity.pdbx_description
1 polymer ?
#
loop_
_entity_poly.entity_id
_entity_poly.type
_entity_poly.pdbx_seq_one_letter_code
_entity_poly.pdbx_strand_id
1 'polypeptide(L)'
;MATPATEAASTTAIRAATTAARTATRTARCARTGSRRARATRPRPRSRARRRRAARPSRRAAPPRSRPCRTERCVRTRSTGSASARESASRPDRTLKRARLVDDSCPEVLRSVAELAPSQLSDLLDRGDEAAIRALFDSLSESDRTHAASRLPTLELGRLLDILGSEAAAGLIEDLPLSQAAAAIEEVEPRAAAEILEALSSDDRADVMAEVYEDDRRAILAAAPVETAREVRALLAYDADTAGGLMRTEYVSLRSGQTVSAAIDQIRRGADAYAGYAIQYLYAVDEQGRLEGVVPLRALLLARGEARLSELMVREPVVFGVEDPLEALAQVFRKQGFLGAPVVDWDGRLVGVVERAAVDDASIDVAESDHMKSLGIASGEELRSMPPMERSRRRLAWLSVNIVLNLFAASVVAAYQDTLQAAIALAVFLPIISDMSGCSGNQAVAVSLRELSLGVVRPSELAHVLSKEAFVGVLNGLALGSMLALLAWAWQGSATLGVVVGLALAVNTLLAVSIGGTTPLVIKRLGWDPALASGPILTTLTDVCGFFLTLQLATSLLL
;
A
#
# COMPACT_ATOMS: atom_id res chain seq x y z
N MET A 1 -2.82 -26.22 51.32
CA MET A 1 -1.36 -26.27 51.58
C MET A 1 -0.66 -26.47 50.25
N ALA A 2 -0.19 -25.39 49.62
CA ALA A 2 0.53 -25.45 48.35
C ALA A 2 2.01 -25.75 48.62
N THR A 3 2.59 -26.66 47.84
CA THR A 3 3.98 -27.12 47.98
C THR A 3 4.98 -26.06 47.48
N PRO A 4 6.20 -25.99 48.04
CA PRO A 4 7.23 -24.99 47.70
C PRO A 4 7.79 -25.09 46.26
N ALA A 5 7.38 -26.09 45.48
CA ALA A 5 7.82 -26.27 44.10
C ALA A 5 7.12 -25.32 43.10
N THR A 6 5.88 -24.90 43.38
CA THR A 6 5.11 -24.00 42.51
C THR A 6 5.62 -22.55 42.59
N GLU A 7 6.11 -22.13 43.75
CA GLU A 7 6.63 -20.77 43.97
C GLU A 7 8.00 -20.54 43.29
N ALA A 8 8.82 -21.59 43.23
CA ALA A 8 10.10 -21.57 42.51
C ALA A 8 9.93 -21.50 40.97
N ALA A 9 8.90 -22.17 40.43
CA ALA A 9 8.59 -22.13 39.00
C ALA A 9 8.07 -20.74 38.56
N SER A 10 7.19 -20.13 39.36
CA SER A 10 6.69 -18.77 39.11
C SER A 10 7.79 -17.71 39.17
N THR A 11 8.70 -17.83 40.13
CA THR A 11 9.83 -16.89 40.29
C THR A 11 10.84 -16.99 39.14
N THR A 12 11.04 -18.20 38.61
CA THR A 12 11.92 -18.46 37.46
C THR A 12 11.30 -17.93 36.16
N ALA A 13 9.99 -18.09 35.96
CA ALA A 13 9.27 -17.54 34.81
C ALA A 13 9.26 -15.99 34.81
N ILE A 14 9.07 -15.36 35.98
CA ILE A 14 9.12 -13.89 36.11
C ILE A 14 10.53 -13.36 35.84
N ARG A 15 11.59 -14.05 36.29
CA ARG A 15 12.99 -13.69 35.97
C ARG A 15 13.30 -13.84 34.48
N ALA A 16 12.81 -14.89 33.84
CA ALA A 16 12.97 -15.08 32.40
C ALA A 16 12.25 -13.99 31.59
N ALA A 17 11.01 -13.65 31.95
CA ALA A 17 10.25 -12.56 31.33
C ALA A 17 10.90 -11.19 31.53
N THR A 18 11.45 -10.91 32.72
CA THR A 18 12.16 -9.66 33.01
C THR A 18 13.48 -9.56 32.24
N THR A 19 14.14 -10.69 32.00
CA THR A 19 15.39 -10.75 31.22
C THR A 19 15.10 -10.55 29.73
N ALA A 20 14.06 -11.21 29.19
CA ALA A 20 13.61 -11.01 27.81
C ALA A 20 13.16 -9.56 27.54
N ALA A 21 12.42 -8.95 28.47
CA ALA A 21 12.01 -7.55 28.38
C ALA A 21 13.20 -6.58 28.41
N ARG A 22 14.25 -6.87 29.21
CA ARG A 22 15.48 -6.07 29.23
C ARG A 22 16.30 -6.19 27.94
N THR A 23 16.33 -7.36 27.32
CA THR A 23 17.01 -7.57 26.03
C THR A 23 16.27 -6.85 24.90
N ALA A 24 14.93 -6.92 24.86
CA ALA A 24 14.09 -6.20 23.91
C ALA A 24 14.18 -4.66 24.07
N THR A 25 14.30 -4.17 25.30
CA THR A 25 14.50 -2.73 25.56
C THR A 25 15.88 -2.25 25.12
N ARG A 26 16.89 -3.13 25.08
CA ARG A 26 18.27 -2.80 24.68
C ARG A 26 18.43 -2.76 23.16
N THR A 27 17.76 -3.66 22.42
CA THR A 27 17.66 -3.60 20.95
C THR A 27 16.81 -2.41 20.49
N ALA A 28 15.69 -2.11 21.16
CA ALA A 28 14.89 -0.91 20.86
C ALA A 28 15.64 0.41 21.17
N ARG A 29 16.60 0.41 22.10
CA ARG A 29 17.42 1.59 22.41
C ARG A 29 18.55 1.81 21.39
N CYS A 30 19.10 0.74 20.78
CA CYS A 30 20.01 0.86 19.64
C CYS A 30 19.31 1.42 18.39
N ALA A 31 18.08 0.96 18.10
CA ALA A 31 17.28 1.48 16.99
C ALA A 31 16.89 2.97 17.18
N ARG A 32 16.69 3.42 18.44
CA ARG A 32 16.39 4.84 18.75
C ARG A 32 17.59 5.78 18.80
N THR A 33 18.82 5.28 18.91
CA THR A 33 20.01 6.14 18.91
C THR A 33 20.45 6.57 17.51
N GLY A 34 20.02 5.88 16.45
CA GLY A 34 20.19 6.33 15.06
C GLY A 34 19.37 7.59 14.73
N SER A 35 18.13 7.71 15.25
CA SER A 35 17.23 8.81 14.88
C SER A 35 17.31 10.07 15.76
N ARG A 36 18.21 10.12 16.76
CA ARG A 36 18.29 11.25 17.71
C ARG A 36 19.43 12.25 17.46
N ARG A 37 20.26 12.10 16.42
CA ARG A 37 21.37 13.03 16.14
C ARG A 37 21.04 14.24 15.24
N ALA A 38 19.80 14.42 14.77
CA ALA A 38 19.40 15.56 13.95
C ALA A 38 18.38 16.53 14.61
N ARG A 39 18.49 16.75 15.93
CA ARG A 39 17.76 17.86 16.60
C ARG A 39 18.72 18.76 17.36
N ALA A 40 19.35 19.68 16.65
CA ALA A 40 20.00 20.84 17.23
C ALA A 40 19.46 22.13 16.60
N THR A 41 18.91 22.98 17.47
CA THR A 41 18.76 24.45 17.36
C THR A 41 17.94 25.05 16.19
N ARG A 42 16.64 25.28 16.43
CA ARG A 42 15.83 26.29 15.72
C ARG A 42 15.94 27.65 16.45
N PRO A 43 16.25 28.78 15.78
CA PRO A 43 15.97 30.11 16.30
C PRO A 43 14.53 30.51 15.95
N ARG A 44 13.83 31.12 16.91
CA ARG A 44 12.50 31.72 16.72
C ARG A 44 12.62 33.02 15.91
N PRO A 45 11.71 33.33 14.96
CA PRO A 45 11.43 34.71 14.59
C PRO A 45 10.21 35.25 15.36
N ARG A 46 10.39 36.50 15.80
CA ARG A 46 9.44 37.34 16.52
C ARG A 46 8.41 37.94 15.55
N SER A 47 7.16 38.01 16.05
CA SER A 47 6.13 39.03 15.85
C SER A 47 6.34 40.18 14.85
N ARG A 48 5.34 40.38 13.96
CA ARG A 48 4.68 41.66 13.60
C ARG A 48 3.50 41.32 12.65
N ALA A 49 2.24 41.33 13.07
CA ALA A 49 1.35 42.46 13.36
C ALA A 49 0.95 43.32 12.14
N ARG A 50 -0.32 43.14 11.71
CA ARG A 50 -1.39 44.15 11.42
C ARG A 50 -1.98 44.23 10.00
N ARG A 51 -3.33 44.09 10.02
CA ARG A 51 -4.39 44.84 9.29
C ARG A 51 -4.63 44.39 7.83
N ARG A 52 -5.85 44.13 7.36
CA ARG A 52 -7.08 44.96 7.42
C ARG A 52 -8.36 44.13 7.25
N ARG A 53 -9.45 44.62 7.86
CA ARG A 53 -10.87 44.22 7.72
C ARG A 53 -11.52 44.84 6.48
N ALA A 54 -12.70 44.28 6.14
CA ALA A 54 -13.84 44.82 5.37
C ALA A 54 -13.78 44.56 3.85
N ALA A 55 -14.85 44.24 3.11
CA ALA A 55 -16.30 44.24 3.34
C ALA A 55 -17.02 43.32 2.32
N ARG A 56 -18.20 42.79 2.68
CA ARG A 56 -19.30 42.39 1.76
C ARG A 56 -20.09 43.66 1.37
N PRO A 57 -20.74 43.77 0.18
CA PRO A 57 -22.06 43.15 -0.09
C PRO A 57 -22.29 42.77 -1.60
N SER A 58 -23.02 41.71 -1.99
CA SER A 58 -24.47 41.55 -2.27
C SER A 58 -24.85 41.32 -3.76
N ARG A 59 -25.60 40.22 -3.98
CA ARG A 59 -26.83 40.04 -4.82
C ARG A 59 -26.80 39.94 -6.36
N ARG A 60 -27.68 38.99 -6.80
CA ARG A 60 -28.43 38.81 -8.09
C ARG A 60 -27.67 38.11 -9.24
N ALA A 61 -28.27 37.27 -10.09
CA ALA A 61 -29.62 36.70 -10.23
C ALA A 61 -29.56 35.49 -11.20
N ALA A 62 -30.52 34.57 -11.11
CA ALA A 62 -30.80 33.53 -12.10
C ALA A 62 -31.60 34.08 -13.31
N PRO A 63 -31.70 33.31 -14.41
CA PRO A 63 -33.01 33.18 -15.06
C PRO A 63 -33.40 31.73 -15.50
N PRO A 64 -34.70 31.47 -15.79
CA PRO A 64 -35.28 30.15 -16.08
C PRO A 64 -35.83 30.00 -17.52
N ARG A 65 -36.37 28.80 -17.87
CA ARG A 65 -37.52 28.46 -18.77
C ARG A 65 -37.28 27.12 -19.52
N SER A 66 -37.99 26.01 -19.27
CA SER A 66 -39.39 25.59 -19.58
C SER A 66 -39.59 24.95 -20.96
N ARG A 67 -40.08 23.68 -20.94
CA ARG A 67 -40.70 22.85 -22.01
C ARG A 67 -42.02 23.49 -22.55
N PRO A 68 -42.92 22.84 -23.34
CA PRO A 68 -42.92 21.57 -24.12
C PRO A 68 -43.51 21.69 -25.56
N CYS A 69 -43.54 20.61 -26.36
CA CYS A 69 -44.71 20.30 -27.23
C CYS A 69 -44.72 18.85 -27.74
N ARG A 70 -45.93 18.35 -28.02
CA ARG A 70 -46.33 16.96 -28.29
C ARG A 70 -47.11 16.91 -29.62
N THR A 71 -47.13 15.72 -30.23
CA THR A 71 -48.23 15.07 -31.00
C THR A 71 -48.50 15.29 -32.51
N GLU A 72 -48.85 14.13 -33.13
CA GLU A 72 -49.62 13.83 -34.37
C GLU A 72 -48.84 13.71 -35.71
N ARG A 73 -49.10 12.75 -36.63
CA ARG A 73 -50.33 11.99 -36.98
C ARG A 73 -50.06 10.72 -37.84
N CYS A 74 -51.01 9.77 -37.78
CA CYS A 74 -51.23 8.51 -38.53
C CYS A 74 -51.20 8.57 -40.08
N VAL A 75 -51.06 7.39 -40.75
CA VAL A 75 -52.10 6.71 -41.58
C VAL A 75 -51.70 5.27 -41.94
N ARG A 76 -52.68 4.35 -41.88
CA ARG A 76 -52.70 2.93 -42.33
C ARG A 76 -53.19 2.82 -43.78
N THR A 77 -52.71 1.82 -44.54
CA THR A 77 -53.52 1.07 -45.54
C THR A 77 -53.04 -0.38 -45.68
N ARG A 78 -53.96 -1.28 -46.09
CA ARG A 78 -53.92 -2.75 -46.13
C ARG A 78 -53.82 -3.28 -47.58
N SER A 79 -53.46 -4.57 -47.68
CA SER A 79 -53.74 -5.55 -48.78
C SER A 79 -52.79 -5.47 -50.00
N THR A 80 -52.37 -6.52 -50.71
CA THR A 80 -52.80 -7.92 -50.95
C THR A 80 -51.58 -8.78 -51.30
N GLY A 81 -51.64 -10.10 -51.14
CA GLY A 81 -50.48 -11.01 -51.25
C GLY A 81 -50.04 -11.45 -52.65
N SER A 82 -48.93 -12.18 -52.69
CA SER A 82 -48.71 -13.41 -53.48
C SER A 82 -47.26 -13.87 -53.28
N ALA A 83 -47.07 -15.18 -53.40
CA ALA A 83 -45.86 -15.92 -53.09
C ALA A 83 -44.70 -15.62 -54.05
N SER A 84 -43.46 -15.67 -53.55
CA SER A 84 -42.39 -16.52 -54.08
C SER A 84 -41.09 -16.31 -53.29
N ALA A 85 -40.33 -17.39 -53.17
CA ALA A 85 -39.12 -17.55 -52.38
C ALA A 85 -37.96 -16.64 -52.79
N ARG A 86 -37.19 -16.15 -51.80
CA ARG A 86 -35.81 -16.56 -51.47
C ARG A 86 -35.14 -15.54 -50.54
N GLU A 87 -34.28 -16.08 -49.67
CA GLU A 87 -33.25 -15.41 -48.87
C GLU A 87 -33.68 -14.28 -47.92
N SER A 88 -33.77 -14.62 -46.63
CA SER A 88 -33.64 -13.64 -45.55
C SER A 88 -32.57 -14.09 -44.56
N ALA A 89 -31.45 -13.36 -44.65
CA ALA A 89 -30.50 -13.20 -43.57
C ALA A 89 -31.22 -12.67 -42.32
N SER A 90 -31.16 -13.41 -41.22
CA SER A 90 -31.56 -12.93 -39.91
C SER A 90 -30.39 -12.18 -39.26
N ARG A 91 -30.55 -10.86 -39.13
CA ARG A 91 -29.83 -10.07 -38.13
C ARG A 91 -30.28 -10.50 -36.73
N PRO A 92 -29.36 -10.56 -35.77
CA PRO A 92 -29.67 -10.17 -34.41
C PRO A 92 -28.81 -8.99 -33.95
N ASP A 93 -29.53 -7.98 -33.47
CA ASP A 93 -29.27 -7.25 -32.24
C ASP A 93 -27.84 -6.76 -31.93
N ARG A 94 -27.61 -5.47 -32.22
CA ARG A 94 -26.44 -4.73 -31.78
C ARG A 94 -26.58 -4.37 -30.30
N THR A 95 -26.17 -5.28 -29.43
CA THR A 95 -25.67 -4.93 -28.10
C THR A 95 -24.16 -4.72 -28.20
N LEU A 96 -23.73 -3.47 -27.99
CA LEU A 96 -22.33 -3.06 -27.91
C LEU A 96 -21.68 -3.70 -26.66
N LYS A 97 -21.18 -4.93 -26.81
CA LYS A 97 -20.20 -5.52 -25.89
C LYS A 97 -18.87 -4.81 -26.10
N ARG A 98 -18.42 -4.10 -25.07
CA ARG A 98 -17.06 -3.61 -24.88
C ARG A 98 -16.05 -4.70 -25.27
N ALA A 99 -15.16 -4.38 -26.21
CA ALA A 99 -13.99 -5.17 -26.51
C ALA A 99 -13.14 -5.30 -25.24
N ARG A 100 -13.08 -6.51 -24.67
CA ARG A 100 -11.95 -6.95 -23.88
C ARG A 100 -10.88 -7.34 -24.88
N LEU A 101 -9.88 -6.49 -25.05
CA LEU A 101 -8.57 -6.92 -25.55
C LEU A 101 -7.82 -7.43 -24.32
N VAL A 102 -8.13 -8.66 -23.92
CA VAL A 102 -7.19 -9.52 -23.21
C VAL A 102 -6.93 -10.61 -24.23
N ASP A 103 -5.75 -10.54 -24.84
CA ASP A 103 -5.30 -11.56 -25.78
C ASP A 103 -4.95 -12.81 -24.98
N ASP A 104 -5.91 -13.73 -24.84
CA ASP A 104 -5.77 -15.02 -24.15
C ASP A 104 -5.07 -16.08 -25.04
N SER A 105 -4.35 -15.64 -26.07
CA SER A 105 -3.77 -16.49 -27.12
C SER A 105 -2.26 -16.68 -26.95
N CYS A 106 -1.76 -16.93 -25.74
CA CYS A 106 -0.37 -17.38 -25.59
C CYS A 106 -0.30 -18.85 -26.10
N PRO A 107 0.48 -19.17 -27.16
CA PRO A 107 0.62 -20.53 -27.68
C PRO A 107 1.07 -21.51 -26.59
N GLU A 108 0.55 -22.73 -26.63
CA GLU A 108 0.86 -23.81 -25.67
C GLU A 108 2.37 -24.10 -25.54
N VAL A 109 3.15 -23.81 -26.58
CA VAL A 109 4.62 -23.91 -26.62
C VAL A 109 5.31 -22.78 -25.82
N LEU A 110 4.77 -21.57 -25.80
CA LEU A 110 5.32 -20.47 -24.99
C LEU A 110 5.04 -20.69 -23.50
N ARG A 111 3.89 -21.29 -23.16
CA ARG A 111 3.60 -21.71 -21.78
C ARG A 111 4.56 -22.80 -21.29
N SER A 112 4.90 -23.78 -22.13
CA SER A 112 5.83 -24.85 -21.72
C SER A 112 7.27 -24.35 -21.55
N VAL A 113 7.71 -23.38 -22.35
CA VAL A 113 9.02 -22.72 -22.19
C VAL A 113 9.05 -21.88 -20.91
N ALA A 114 8.02 -21.09 -20.63
CA ALA A 114 7.94 -20.28 -19.41
C ALA A 114 7.92 -21.13 -18.13
N GLU A 115 7.26 -22.29 -18.14
CA GLU A 115 7.22 -23.21 -16.99
C GLU A 115 8.56 -23.91 -16.71
N LEU A 116 9.36 -24.19 -17.76
CA LEU A 116 10.65 -24.87 -17.65
C LEU A 116 11.83 -23.91 -17.49
N ALA A 117 11.63 -22.63 -17.81
CA ALA A 117 12.66 -21.60 -17.78
C ALA A 117 13.42 -21.50 -16.43
N PRO A 118 12.78 -21.55 -15.23
CA PRO A 118 13.52 -21.44 -13.97
C PRO A 118 14.53 -22.57 -13.77
N SER A 119 14.12 -23.82 -14.02
CA SER A 119 15.00 -24.99 -13.88
C SER A 119 16.08 -25.02 -14.95
N GLN A 120 15.75 -24.62 -16.18
CA GLN A 120 16.72 -24.53 -17.27
C GLN A 120 17.76 -23.43 -17.01
N LEU A 121 17.33 -22.29 -16.49
CA LEU A 121 18.20 -21.16 -16.17
C LEU A 121 19.17 -21.54 -15.05
N SER A 122 18.70 -22.20 -13.99
CA SER A 122 19.55 -22.72 -12.91
C SER A 122 20.56 -23.76 -13.44
N ASP A 123 20.13 -24.71 -14.27
CA ASP A 123 21.01 -25.70 -14.91
C ASP A 123 22.08 -25.05 -15.80
N LEU A 124 21.74 -23.98 -16.53
CA LEU A 124 22.67 -23.25 -17.40
C LEU A 124 23.65 -22.40 -16.58
N LEU A 125 23.20 -21.79 -15.48
CA LEU A 125 24.04 -21.06 -14.53
C LEU A 125 25.07 -21.99 -13.87
N ASP A 126 24.66 -23.21 -13.50
CA ASP A 126 25.56 -24.22 -12.96
C ASP A 126 26.63 -24.69 -13.95
N ARG A 127 26.28 -24.73 -15.24
CA ARG A 127 27.22 -25.09 -16.33
C ARG A 127 28.10 -23.92 -16.78
N GLY A 128 27.74 -22.68 -16.43
CA GLY A 128 28.43 -21.47 -16.84
C GLY A 128 28.31 -21.17 -18.34
N ASP A 129 27.24 -21.61 -19.01
CA ASP A 129 27.03 -21.35 -20.44
C ASP A 129 26.34 -20.00 -20.66
N GLU A 130 27.11 -18.92 -20.58
CA GLU A 130 26.61 -17.54 -20.70
C GLU A 130 25.87 -17.28 -22.03
N ALA A 131 26.31 -17.91 -23.12
CA ALA A 131 25.70 -17.71 -24.42
C ALA A 131 24.29 -18.32 -24.46
N ALA A 132 24.14 -19.53 -23.90
CA ALA A 132 22.85 -20.17 -23.76
C ALA A 132 21.93 -19.42 -22.79
N ILE A 133 22.47 -18.87 -21.70
CA ILE A 133 21.71 -18.04 -20.75
C ILE A 133 21.14 -16.81 -21.45
N ARG A 134 21.96 -16.02 -22.14
CA ARG A 134 21.51 -14.84 -22.87
C ARG A 134 20.48 -15.20 -23.95
N ALA A 135 20.74 -16.25 -24.73
CA ALA A 135 19.81 -16.69 -25.77
C ALA A 135 18.45 -17.14 -25.20
N LEU A 136 18.44 -17.85 -24.07
CA LEU A 136 17.20 -18.22 -23.38
C LEU A 136 16.49 -16.97 -22.87
N PHE A 137 17.20 -16.10 -22.16
CA PHE A 137 16.65 -14.89 -21.57
C PHE A 137 16.05 -13.96 -22.65
N ASP A 138 16.75 -13.78 -23.77
CA ASP A 138 16.30 -13.00 -24.92
C ASP A 138 15.04 -13.57 -25.58
N SER A 139 14.86 -14.90 -25.53
CA SER A 139 13.67 -15.57 -26.08
C SER A 139 12.41 -15.45 -25.22
N LEU A 140 12.57 -15.09 -23.94
CA LEU A 140 11.46 -14.93 -23.00
C LEU A 140 10.84 -13.53 -23.10
N SER A 141 9.54 -13.44 -22.81
CA SER A 141 8.88 -12.14 -22.59
C SER A 141 9.39 -11.48 -21.30
N GLU A 142 9.24 -10.17 -21.15
CA GLU A 142 9.60 -9.42 -19.92
C GLU A 142 9.00 -10.08 -18.67
N SER A 143 7.70 -10.38 -18.69
CA SER A 143 7.03 -11.06 -17.58
C SER A 143 7.60 -12.46 -17.29
N ASP A 144 8.02 -13.22 -18.31
CA ASP A 144 8.58 -14.56 -18.13
C ASP A 144 10.02 -14.50 -17.61
N ARG A 145 10.80 -13.49 -18.02
CA ARG A 145 12.15 -13.21 -17.50
C ARG A 145 12.10 -12.95 -16.01
N THR A 146 11.25 -12.02 -15.58
CA THR A 146 11.05 -11.68 -14.17
C THR A 146 10.53 -12.89 -13.39
N HIS A 147 9.59 -13.65 -13.95
CA HIS A 147 9.10 -14.86 -13.32
C HIS A 147 10.21 -15.91 -13.12
N ALA A 148 11.04 -16.15 -14.13
CA ALA A 148 12.14 -17.11 -14.06
C ALA A 148 13.21 -16.65 -13.05
N ALA A 149 13.62 -15.38 -13.13
CA ALA A 149 14.61 -14.79 -12.25
C ALA A 149 14.17 -14.76 -10.78
N SER A 150 12.91 -14.39 -10.49
CA SER A 150 12.38 -14.31 -9.11
C SER A 150 12.40 -15.64 -8.34
N ARG A 151 12.52 -16.76 -9.05
CA ARG A 151 12.61 -18.11 -8.46
C ARG A 151 14.04 -18.57 -8.21
N LEU A 152 15.04 -17.87 -8.75
CA LEU A 152 16.44 -18.22 -8.51
C LEU A 152 16.84 -17.90 -7.06
N PRO A 153 17.74 -18.71 -6.47
CA PRO A 153 18.45 -18.31 -5.25
C PRO A 153 19.21 -17.00 -5.45
N THR A 154 19.37 -16.21 -4.39
CA THR A 154 20.03 -14.89 -4.43
C THR A 154 21.41 -14.93 -5.11
N LEU A 155 22.23 -15.92 -4.80
CA LEU A 155 23.55 -16.09 -5.41
C LEU A 155 23.50 -16.36 -6.92
N GLU A 156 22.53 -17.15 -7.38
CA GLU A 156 22.32 -17.41 -8.81
C GLU A 156 21.77 -16.18 -9.52
N LEU A 157 20.92 -15.42 -8.85
CA LEU A 157 20.37 -14.17 -9.36
C LEU A 157 21.47 -13.11 -9.54
N GLY A 158 22.39 -12.96 -8.58
CA GLY A 158 23.56 -12.09 -8.73
C GLY A 158 24.43 -12.46 -9.93
N ARG A 159 24.73 -13.77 -10.10
CA ARG A 159 25.45 -14.26 -11.28
C ARG A 159 24.72 -13.99 -12.59
N LEU A 160 23.39 -14.10 -12.59
CA LEU A 160 22.59 -13.77 -13.78
C LEU A 160 22.76 -12.29 -14.15
N LEU A 161 22.72 -11.38 -13.17
CA LEU A 161 22.92 -9.95 -13.41
C LEU A 161 24.30 -9.67 -14.02
N ASP A 162 25.36 -10.31 -13.52
CA ASP A 162 26.72 -10.21 -14.09
C ASP A 162 26.76 -10.63 -15.58
N ILE A 163 25.97 -11.63 -15.97
CA ILE A 163 25.96 -12.18 -17.34
C ILE A 163 25.15 -11.30 -18.30
N LEU A 164 24.01 -10.76 -17.87
CA LEU A 164 23.08 -10.02 -18.73
C LEU A 164 23.66 -8.68 -19.24
N GLY A 165 24.65 -8.13 -18.54
CA GLY A 165 25.17 -6.79 -18.80
C GLY A 165 24.26 -5.70 -18.21
N SER A 166 24.79 -4.48 -18.07
CA SER A 166 24.17 -3.42 -17.25
C SER A 166 22.74 -3.06 -17.64
N GLU A 167 22.47 -2.85 -18.94
CA GLU A 167 21.13 -2.45 -19.44
C GLU A 167 20.06 -3.52 -19.18
N ALA A 168 20.34 -4.79 -19.52
CA ALA A 168 19.38 -5.87 -19.34
C ALA A 168 19.23 -6.25 -17.86
N ALA A 169 20.30 -6.14 -17.07
CA ALA A 169 20.26 -6.31 -15.62
C ALA A 169 19.43 -5.21 -14.94
N ALA A 170 19.56 -3.95 -15.37
CA ALA A 170 18.77 -2.83 -14.87
C ALA A 170 17.28 -3.04 -15.13
N GLY A 171 16.89 -3.36 -16.36
CA GLY A 171 15.48 -3.66 -16.66
C GLY A 171 14.93 -4.85 -15.87
N LEU A 172 15.73 -5.89 -15.62
CA LEU A 172 15.33 -6.98 -14.74
C LEU A 172 15.16 -6.54 -13.28
N ILE A 173 16.03 -5.66 -12.78
CA ILE A 173 15.95 -5.11 -11.43
C ILE A 173 14.69 -4.27 -11.24
N GLU A 174 14.33 -3.44 -12.21
CA GLU A 174 13.11 -2.61 -12.20
C GLU A 174 11.83 -3.46 -12.05
N ASP A 175 11.83 -4.66 -12.66
CA ASP A 175 10.67 -5.56 -12.62
C ASP A 175 10.65 -6.50 -11.40
N LEU A 176 11.78 -6.69 -10.71
CA LEU A 176 11.87 -7.61 -9.57
C LEU A 176 11.31 -6.97 -8.29
N PRO A 177 10.76 -7.78 -7.36
CA PRO A 177 10.45 -7.29 -6.02
C PRO A 177 11.69 -6.65 -5.39
N LEU A 178 11.52 -5.49 -4.75
CA LEU A 178 12.62 -4.64 -4.31
C LEU A 178 13.60 -5.39 -3.38
N SER A 179 13.06 -6.23 -2.50
CA SER A 179 13.86 -7.07 -1.61
C SER A 179 14.72 -8.11 -2.33
N GLN A 180 14.27 -8.62 -3.48
CA GLN A 180 15.07 -9.53 -4.32
C GLN A 180 16.09 -8.77 -5.16
N ALA A 181 15.71 -7.62 -5.73
CA ALA A 181 16.62 -6.77 -6.48
C ALA A 181 17.82 -6.33 -5.63
N ALA A 182 17.56 -5.81 -4.42
CA ALA A 182 18.61 -5.40 -3.49
C ALA A 182 19.53 -6.58 -3.11
N ALA A 183 18.95 -7.72 -2.73
CA ALA A 183 19.72 -8.91 -2.38
C ALA A 183 20.54 -9.45 -3.57
N ALA A 184 20.05 -9.34 -4.80
CA ALA A 184 20.79 -9.73 -5.99
C ALA A 184 21.98 -8.79 -6.26
N ILE A 185 21.78 -7.47 -6.13
CA ILE A 185 22.85 -6.48 -6.28
C ILE A 185 23.96 -6.68 -5.23
N GLU A 186 23.62 -7.11 -4.01
CA GLU A 186 24.61 -7.42 -2.97
C GLU A 186 25.57 -8.57 -3.34
N GLU A 187 25.14 -9.48 -4.20
CA GLU A 187 25.96 -10.61 -4.68
C GLU A 187 26.82 -10.25 -5.91
N VAL A 188 26.62 -9.06 -6.49
CA VAL A 188 27.34 -8.56 -7.66
C VAL A 188 28.61 -7.81 -7.23
N GLU A 189 29.69 -7.90 -8.03
CA GLU A 189 30.92 -7.17 -7.75
C GLU A 189 30.68 -5.64 -7.78
N PRO A 190 31.23 -4.85 -6.83
CA PRO A 190 30.82 -3.45 -6.67
C PRO A 190 30.95 -2.57 -7.91
N ARG A 191 31.87 -2.85 -8.84
CA ARG A 191 31.98 -2.08 -10.09
C ARG A 191 30.90 -2.46 -11.08
N ALA A 192 30.63 -3.76 -11.26
CA ALA A 192 29.53 -4.23 -12.08
C ALA A 192 28.18 -3.72 -11.53
N ALA A 193 27.98 -3.77 -10.21
CA ALA A 193 26.80 -3.21 -9.55
C ALA A 193 26.67 -1.70 -9.80
N ALA A 194 27.78 -0.97 -9.80
CA ALA A 194 27.77 0.46 -10.13
C ALA A 194 27.39 0.73 -11.61
N GLU A 195 27.85 -0.10 -12.54
CA GLU A 195 27.47 -0.01 -13.96
C GLU A 195 25.98 -0.30 -14.17
N ILE A 196 25.43 -1.30 -13.47
CA ILE A 196 23.99 -1.58 -13.45
C ILE A 196 23.22 -0.40 -12.87
N LEU A 197 23.70 0.15 -11.75
CA LEU A 197 23.10 1.30 -11.11
C LEU A 197 23.05 2.51 -12.05
N GLU A 198 24.07 2.74 -12.88
CA GLU A 198 24.06 3.81 -13.88
C GLU A 198 23.01 3.62 -14.98
N ALA A 199 22.61 2.39 -15.28
CA ALA A 199 21.57 2.11 -16.27
C ALA A 199 20.15 2.23 -15.69
N LEU A 200 19.98 2.04 -14.38
CA LEU A 200 18.71 2.28 -13.68
C LEU A 200 18.34 3.77 -13.70
N SER A 201 17.07 4.05 -13.51
CA SER A 201 16.60 5.42 -13.36
C SER A 201 16.73 5.95 -11.92
N SER A 202 16.76 7.28 -11.75
CA SER A 202 17.20 7.90 -10.49
C SER A 202 16.40 7.48 -9.25
N ASP A 203 15.09 7.31 -9.39
CA ASP A 203 14.18 6.78 -8.37
C ASP A 203 14.47 5.31 -8.07
N ASP A 204 14.54 4.44 -9.09
CA ASP A 204 14.85 3.02 -8.89
C ASP A 204 16.22 2.81 -8.24
N ARG A 205 17.22 3.61 -8.63
CA ARG A 205 18.53 3.63 -7.97
C ARG A 205 18.40 3.92 -6.49
N ALA A 206 17.59 4.91 -6.11
CA ALA A 206 17.41 5.27 -4.71
C ALA A 206 16.69 4.16 -3.95
N ASP A 207 15.63 3.60 -4.53
CA ASP A 207 14.82 2.56 -3.91
C ASP A 207 15.61 1.28 -3.68
N VAL A 208 16.32 0.78 -4.69
CA VAL A 208 17.13 -0.44 -4.56
C VAL A 208 18.24 -0.21 -3.54
N MET A 209 18.95 0.91 -3.63
CA MET A 209 20.02 1.23 -2.68
C MET A 209 19.49 1.53 -1.27
N ALA A 210 18.20 1.80 -1.07
CA ALA A 210 17.60 1.97 0.25
C ALA A 210 17.54 0.64 1.02
N GLU A 211 17.32 -0.46 0.31
CA GLU A 211 17.22 -1.82 0.88
C GLU A 211 18.58 -2.53 1.01
N VAL A 212 19.58 -2.19 0.19
CA VAL A 212 20.93 -2.79 0.23
C VAL A 212 21.63 -2.54 1.57
N TYR A 213 22.30 -3.54 2.14
CA TYR A 213 23.05 -3.40 3.40
C TYR A 213 24.10 -2.27 3.34
N GLU A 214 24.27 -1.58 4.47
CA GLU A 214 25.11 -0.38 4.58
C GLU A 214 26.56 -0.56 4.11
N ASP A 215 27.15 -1.74 4.29
CA ASP A 215 28.54 -1.99 3.92
C ASP A 215 28.68 -2.14 2.39
N ASP A 216 27.79 -2.90 1.76
CA ASP A 216 27.74 -3.11 0.31
C ASP A 216 27.31 -1.82 -0.41
N ARG A 217 26.30 -1.13 0.12
CA ARG A 217 25.86 0.20 -0.35
C ARG A 217 27.03 1.18 -0.43
N ARG A 218 27.89 1.22 0.60
CA ARG A 218 29.08 2.09 0.59
C ARG A 218 30.11 1.66 -0.44
N ALA A 219 30.30 0.35 -0.66
CA ALA A 219 31.25 -0.17 -1.65
C ALA A 219 30.79 0.16 -3.08
N ILE A 220 29.52 -0.08 -3.40
CA ILE A 220 28.91 0.20 -4.71
C ILE A 220 28.97 1.71 -5.01
N LEU A 221 28.53 2.56 -4.07
CA LEU A 221 28.56 4.02 -4.24
C LEU A 221 29.98 4.61 -4.27
N ALA A 222 31.00 3.86 -3.86
CA ALA A 222 32.41 4.26 -4.01
C ALA A 222 32.98 3.87 -5.37
N ALA A 223 32.42 2.83 -6.01
CA ALA A 223 32.76 2.41 -7.37
C ALA A 223 32.02 3.22 -8.45
N ALA A 224 30.82 3.72 -8.12
CA ALA A 224 30.01 4.54 -9.03
C ALA A 224 30.62 5.93 -9.31
N PRO A 225 30.27 6.56 -10.46
CA PRO A 225 30.64 7.92 -10.76
C PRO A 225 30.21 8.88 -9.65
N VAL A 226 31.03 9.91 -9.44
CA VAL A 226 30.84 10.87 -8.35
C VAL A 226 29.48 11.56 -8.43
N GLU A 227 28.97 11.82 -9.64
CA GLU A 227 27.67 12.46 -9.86
C GLU A 227 26.52 11.52 -9.50
N THR A 228 26.50 10.28 -10.03
CA THR A 228 25.53 9.23 -9.69
C THR A 228 25.49 8.97 -8.19
N ALA A 229 26.66 8.79 -7.57
CA ALA A 229 26.75 8.56 -6.12
C ALA A 229 26.30 9.77 -5.28
N ARG A 230 26.36 10.99 -5.82
CA ARG A 230 25.85 12.19 -5.14
C ARG A 230 24.33 12.28 -5.24
N GLU A 231 23.79 11.99 -6.42
CA GLU A 231 22.36 11.96 -6.69
C GLU A 231 21.65 10.91 -5.83
N VAL A 232 22.14 9.66 -5.83
CA VAL A 232 21.55 8.58 -5.01
C VAL A 232 21.57 8.95 -3.52
N ARG A 233 22.66 9.54 -3.01
CA ARG A 233 22.72 10.00 -1.61
C ARG A 233 21.75 11.14 -1.31
N ALA A 234 21.45 11.99 -2.29
CA ALA A 234 20.49 13.07 -2.13
C ALA A 234 19.05 12.54 -2.08
N LEU A 235 18.71 11.55 -2.93
CA LEU A 235 17.40 10.92 -2.96
C LEU A 235 17.15 10.04 -1.72
N LEU A 236 18.14 9.26 -1.29
CA LEU A 236 18.10 8.45 -0.05
C LEU A 236 17.90 9.28 1.23
N ALA A 237 18.04 10.62 1.16
CA ALA A 237 17.79 11.49 2.30
C ALA A 237 16.29 11.81 2.50
N TYR A 238 15.45 11.55 1.50
CA TYR A 238 14.01 11.71 1.58
C TYR A 238 13.33 10.43 2.07
N ASP A 239 12.17 10.58 2.71
CA ASP A 239 11.34 9.44 3.09
C ASP A 239 10.66 8.85 1.83
N ALA A 240 10.61 7.53 1.70
CA ALA A 240 10.07 6.83 0.52
C ALA A 240 8.63 7.26 0.16
N ASP A 241 7.78 7.50 1.18
CA ASP A 241 6.38 7.89 1.01
C ASP A 241 6.19 9.43 0.82
N THR A 242 7.19 10.14 0.28
CA THR A 242 7.13 11.59 0.04
C THR A 242 7.41 11.95 -1.41
N ALA A 243 7.07 13.17 -1.82
CA ALA A 243 7.39 13.65 -3.16
C ALA A 243 8.88 13.57 -3.48
N GLY A 244 9.77 13.79 -2.49
CA GLY A 244 11.21 13.67 -2.67
C GLY A 244 11.69 12.22 -2.80
N GLY A 245 11.01 11.27 -2.18
CA GLY A 245 11.29 9.84 -2.31
C GLY A 245 10.83 9.27 -3.66
N LEU A 246 9.69 9.74 -4.16
CA LEU A 246 9.06 9.26 -5.41
C LEU A 246 9.45 10.06 -6.66
N MET A 247 10.29 11.08 -6.53
CA MET A 247 10.65 11.92 -7.67
C MET A 247 11.82 11.35 -8.45
N ARG A 248 11.77 11.60 -9.75
CA ARG A 248 12.87 11.39 -10.68
C ARG A 248 13.60 12.70 -10.89
N THR A 249 14.91 12.65 -11.07
CA THR A 249 15.76 13.80 -11.38
C THR A 249 15.93 13.99 -12.89
N GLU A 250 15.50 13.03 -13.71
CA GLU A 250 15.55 13.11 -15.16
C GLU A 250 14.34 13.88 -15.70
N TYR A 251 14.51 15.20 -15.78
CA TYR A 251 13.51 16.10 -16.34
C TYR A 251 14.14 17.13 -17.27
N VAL A 252 13.34 17.59 -18.22
CA VAL A 252 13.78 18.65 -19.15
C VAL A 252 13.48 20.02 -18.54
N SER A 253 14.54 20.72 -18.15
CA SER A 253 14.47 22.14 -17.75
C SER A 253 14.95 23.07 -18.86
N LEU A 254 14.22 24.18 -19.03
CA LEU A 254 14.40 25.14 -20.11
C LEU A 254 14.35 26.56 -19.54
N ARG A 255 15.11 27.51 -20.11
CA ARG A 255 15.03 28.92 -19.68
C ARG A 255 13.75 29.55 -20.21
N SER A 256 12.97 30.20 -19.35
CA SER A 256 11.67 30.80 -19.73
C SER A 256 11.76 31.82 -20.87
N GLY A 257 12.89 32.53 -20.97
CA GLY A 257 13.13 33.53 -22.00
C GLY A 257 13.53 32.99 -23.38
N GLN A 258 13.81 31.70 -23.53
CA GLN A 258 14.28 31.15 -24.80
C GLN A 258 13.15 30.93 -25.80
N THR A 259 13.49 30.89 -27.09
CA THR A 259 12.52 30.64 -28.16
C THR A 259 12.19 29.15 -28.28
N VAL A 260 11.05 28.83 -28.88
CA VAL A 260 10.63 27.45 -29.15
C VAL A 260 11.69 26.69 -29.96
N SER A 261 12.25 27.30 -31.00
CA SER A 261 13.32 26.67 -31.79
C SER A 261 14.55 26.33 -30.95
N ALA A 262 15.02 27.25 -30.12
CA ALA A 262 16.17 27.01 -29.24
C ALA A 262 15.88 25.91 -28.21
N ALA A 263 14.66 25.86 -27.68
CA ALA A 263 14.21 24.82 -26.77
C ALA A 263 14.21 23.43 -27.45
N ILE A 264 13.65 23.32 -28.66
CA ILE A 264 13.65 22.07 -29.43
C ILE A 264 15.08 21.62 -29.75
N ASP A 265 15.96 22.55 -30.13
CA ASP A 265 17.37 22.23 -30.41
C ASP A 265 18.13 21.81 -29.16
N GLN A 266 17.77 22.33 -27.98
CA GLN A 266 18.32 21.86 -26.71
C GLN A 266 17.85 20.43 -26.40
N ILE A 267 16.56 20.14 -26.57
CA ILE A 267 16.00 18.81 -26.36
C ILE A 267 16.66 17.80 -27.30
N ARG A 268 16.80 18.13 -28.59
CA ARG A 268 17.45 17.26 -29.59
C ARG A 268 18.91 16.94 -29.25
N ARG A 269 19.66 17.91 -28.70
CA ARG A 269 21.05 17.70 -28.28
C ARG A 269 21.18 16.78 -27.06
N GLY A 270 20.13 16.65 -26.26
CA GLY A 270 20.07 15.72 -25.13
C GLY A 270 19.28 14.45 -25.41
N ALA A 271 18.96 14.14 -26.68
CA ALA A 271 18.04 13.06 -27.02
C ALA A 271 18.44 11.71 -26.39
N ASP A 272 19.73 11.37 -26.37
CA ASP A 272 20.22 10.12 -25.80
C ASP A 272 19.96 10.01 -24.29
N ALA A 273 20.13 11.12 -23.55
CA ALA A 273 19.86 11.18 -22.11
C ALA A 273 18.36 11.14 -21.76
N TYR A 274 17.50 11.38 -22.76
CA TYR A 274 16.05 11.47 -22.61
C TYR A 274 15.30 10.32 -23.28
N ALA A 275 15.99 9.44 -24.01
CA ALA A 275 15.38 8.43 -24.86
C ALA A 275 14.55 7.40 -24.08
N GLY A 276 14.95 7.09 -22.84
CA GLY A 276 14.25 6.19 -21.93
C GLY A 276 13.05 6.81 -21.20
N TYR A 277 12.81 8.12 -21.33
CA TYR A 277 11.84 8.83 -20.51
C TYR A 277 10.65 9.34 -21.33
N ALA A 278 9.45 9.09 -20.82
CA ALA A 278 8.20 9.57 -21.44
C ALA A 278 7.99 11.07 -21.16
N ILE A 279 8.77 11.94 -21.82
CA ILE A 279 8.68 13.40 -21.59
C ILE A 279 7.37 13.95 -22.12
N GLN A 280 6.49 14.37 -21.22
CA GLN A 280 5.20 15.00 -21.57
C GLN A 280 5.12 16.48 -21.18
N TYR A 281 5.89 16.86 -20.17
CA TYR A 281 5.96 18.21 -19.64
C TYR A 281 7.41 18.70 -19.62
N LEU A 282 7.58 19.97 -19.91
CA LEU A 282 8.86 20.66 -19.88
C LEU A 282 8.76 21.76 -18.83
N TYR A 283 9.84 22.02 -18.10
CA TYR A 283 9.81 22.93 -16.97
C TYR A 283 10.59 24.21 -17.29
N ALA A 284 9.90 25.35 -17.21
CA ALA A 284 10.50 26.65 -17.42
C ALA A 284 11.07 27.16 -16.08
N VAL A 285 12.37 27.46 -16.07
CA VAL A 285 13.09 27.94 -14.88
C VAL A 285 13.77 29.29 -15.12
N ASP A 286 13.95 30.04 -14.04
CA ASP A 286 14.74 31.28 -14.01
C ASP A 286 16.26 30.98 -14.02
N GLU A 287 17.11 32.01 -13.99
CA GLU A 287 18.57 31.85 -13.98
C GLU A 287 19.09 31.07 -12.76
N GLN A 288 18.41 31.15 -11.63
CA GLN A 288 18.75 30.50 -10.37
C GLN A 288 18.17 29.08 -10.24
N GLY A 289 17.44 28.59 -11.25
CA GLY A 289 16.82 27.26 -11.26
C GLY A 289 15.46 27.19 -10.57
N ARG A 290 14.86 28.34 -10.23
CA ARG A 290 13.51 28.36 -9.65
C ARG A 290 12.47 28.14 -10.72
N LEU A 291 11.45 27.35 -10.38
CA LEU A 291 10.36 27.02 -11.28
C LEU A 291 9.50 28.26 -11.56
N GLU A 292 9.38 28.66 -12.82
CA GLU A 292 8.51 29.76 -13.28
C GLU A 292 7.24 29.27 -13.98
N GLY A 293 7.25 28.03 -14.50
CA GLY A 293 6.07 27.45 -15.13
C GLY A 293 6.29 26.10 -15.79
N VAL A 294 5.21 25.54 -16.32
CA VAL A 294 5.22 24.25 -17.05
C VAL A 294 4.76 24.47 -18.48
N VAL A 295 5.49 23.91 -19.44
CA VAL A 295 5.16 23.94 -20.87
C VAL A 295 4.76 22.51 -21.29
N PRO A 296 3.48 22.27 -21.63
CA PRO A 296 3.07 20.98 -22.21
C PRO A 296 3.78 20.75 -23.54
N LEU A 297 4.27 19.54 -23.81
CA LEU A 297 4.98 19.23 -25.06
C LEU A 297 4.13 19.56 -26.30
N ARG A 298 2.81 19.28 -26.25
CA ARG A 298 1.86 19.66 -27.31
C ARG A 298 1.86 21.16 -27.62
N ALA A 299 2.04 22.03 -26.62
CA ALA A 299 2.03 23.48 -26.81
C ALA A 299 3.33 23.92 -27.50
N LEU A 300 4.46 23.30 -27.16
CA LEU A 300 5.74 23.53 -27.82
C LEU A 300 5.67 23.15 -29.31
N LEU A 301 5.09 21.99 -29.63
CA LEU A 301 5.01 21.46 -31.00
C LEU A 301 4.07 22.27 -31.92
N LEU A 302 3.03 22.89 -31.36
CA LEU A 302 2.05 23.69 -32.11
C LEU A 302 2.43 25.17 -32.22
N ALA A 303 3.44 25.63 -31.47
CA ALA A 303 3.86 27.01 -31.45
C ALA A 303 4.78 27.37 -32.63
N ARG A 304 4.88 28.67 -32.92
CA ARG A 304 5.85 29.21 -33.89
C ARG A 304 7.25 29.18 -33.28
N GLY A 305 8.27 28.91 -34.10
CA GLY A 305 9.66 28.76 -33.65
C GLY A 305 10.22 29.99 -32.91
N GLU A 306 9.74 31.19 -33.25
CA GLU A 306 10.18 32.46 -32.68
C GLU A 306 9.46 32.85 -31.37
N ALA A 307 8.35 32.17 -31.04
CA ALA A 307 7.62 32.44 -29.80
C ALA A 307 8.49 32.10 -28.59
N ARG A 308 8.31 32.82 -27.48
CA ARG A 308 9.04 32.56 -26.23
C ARG A 308 8.33 31.52 -25.37
N LEU A 309 9.08 30.69 -24.64
CA LEU A 309 8.48 29.73 -23.71
C LEU A 309 7.60 30.40 -22.65
N SER A 310 7.96 31.60 -22.21
CA SER A 310 7.18 32.41 -21.26
C SER A 310 5.77 32.78 -21.74
N GLU A 311 5.50 32.68 -23.04
CA GLU A 311 4.19 32.93 -23.67
C GLU A 311 3.34 31.66 -23.74
N LEU A 312 3.97 30.49 -23.69
CA LEU A 312 3.34 29.17 -23.80
C LEU A 312 3.15 28.48 -22.44
N MET A 313 3.94 28.87 -21.45
CA MET A 313 3.96 28.22 -20.14
C MET A 313 2.74 28.55 -19.29
N VAL A 314 2.31 27.57 -18.51
CA VAL A 314 1.39 27.75 -17.38
C VAL A 314 2.21 28.26 -16.20
N ARG A 315 1.99 29.51 -15.76
CA ARG A 315 2.79 30.19 -14.73
C ARG A 315 2.51 29.75 -13.30
N GLU A 316 1.31 29.28 -13.03
CA GLU A 316 0.91 28.79 -11.71
C GLU A 316 0.55 27.29 -11.83
N PRO A 317 1.56 26.43 -12.09
CA PRO A 317 1.34 25.00 -12.11
C PRO A 317 1.04 24.49 -10.69
N VAL A 318 0.47 23.29 -10.60
CA VAL A 318 0.51 22.56 -9.33
C VAL A 318 1.95 22.10 -9.10
N VAL A 319 2.44 22.30 -7.89
CA VAL A 319 3.82 22.02 -7.47
C VAL A 319 3.76 21.28 -6.14
N PHE A 320 4.63 20.29 -5.96
CA PHE A 320 4.84 19.62 -4.68
C PHE A 320 6.14 20.07 -4.04
N GLY A 321 6.16 20.17 -2.72
CA GLY A 321 7.40 20.27 -1.95
C GLY A 321 7.98 18.88 -1.70
N VAL A 322 9.30 18.78 -1.54
CA VAL A 322 9.99 17.49 -1.29
C VAL A 322 9.45 16.69 -0.10
N GLU A 323 8.88 17.35 0.92
CA GLU A 323 8.30 16.70 2.11
C GLU A 323 6.78 16.43 2.01
N ASP A 324 6.14 16.72 0.86
CA ASP A 324 4.72 16.47 0.71
C ASP A 324 4.44 14.95 0.72
N PRO A 325 3.50 14.47 1.54
CA PRO A 325 3.28 13.03 1.73
C PRO A 325 2.49 12.41 0.57
N LEU A 326 2.68 11.12 0.34
CA LEU A 326 2.03 10.32 -0.70
C LEU A 326 0.51 10.55 -0.76
N GLU A 327 -0.20 10.63 0.37
CA GLU A 327 -1.66 10.83 0.35
C GLU A 327 -2.07 12.19 -0.21
N ALA A 328 -1.25 13.23 -0.02
CA ALA A 328 -1.47 14.55 -0.60
C ALA A 328 -1.27 14.51 -2.12
N LEU A 329 -0.19 13.83 -2.57
CA LEU A 329 0.11 13.62 -3.99
C LEU A 329 -1.03 12.86 -4.68
N ALA A 330 -1.43 11.71 -4.13
CA ALA A 330 -2.53 10.89 -4.63
C ALA A 330 -3.86 11.67 -4.66
N GLN A 331 -4.12 12.53 -3.67
CA GLN A 331 -5.32 13.36 -3.68
C GLN A 331 -5.33 14.37 -4.85
N VAL A 332 -4.18 14.97 -5.17
CA VAL A 332 -4.05 15.90 -6.28
C VAL A 332 -4.19 15.18 -7.61
N PHE A 333 -3.47 14.08 -7.84
CA PHE A 333 -3.53 13.30 -9.08
C PHE A 333 -4.89 12.62 -9.33
N ARG A 334 -5.66 12.30 -8.27
CA ARG A 334 -7.06 11.85 -8.44
C ARG A 334 -8.00 12.93 -8.92
N LYS A 335 -7.78 14.18 -8.50
CA LYS A 335 -8.64 15.33 -8.86
C LYS A 335 -8.26 15.94 -10.19
N GLN A 336 -6.98 15.84 -10.55
CA GLN A 336 -6.40 16.49 -11.73
C GLN A 336 -5.98 15.45 -12.77
N GLY A 337 -6.16 15.75 -14.06
CA GLY A 337 -5.75 14.86 -15.15
C GLY A 337 -4.27 14.96 -15.53
N PHE A 338 -3.39 15.33 -14.60
CA PHE A 338 -1.96 15.47 -14.87
C PHE A 338 -1.29 14.10 -14.90
N LEU A 339 -0.21 13.99 -15.68
CA LEU A 339 0.59 12.77 -15.80
C LEU A 339 1.90 12.85 -15.00
N GLY A 340 2.29 14.05 -14.61
CA GLY A 340 3.36 14.32 -13.66
C GLY A 340 3.27 15.74 -13.13
N ALA A 341 4.04 16.04 -12.09
CA ALA A 341 4.11 17.35 -11.46
C ALA A 341 5.54 17.65 -10.99
N PRO A 342 5.97 18.93 -11.04
CA PRO A 342 7.29 19.33 -10.55
C PRO A 342 7.37 19.26 -9.03
N VAL A 343 8.54 18.86 -8.54
CA VAL A 343 8.91 18.87 -7.13
C VAL A 343 9.96 19.95 -6.89
N VAL A 344 9.74 20.79 -5.88
CA VAL A 344 10.63 21.90 -5.53
C VAL A 344 11.18 21.79 -4.11
N ASP A 345 12.38 22.32 -3.92
CA ASP A 345 12.97 22.52 -2.58
C ASP A 345 12.35 23.74 -1.86
N TRP A 346 12.83 24.01 -0.64
CA TRP A 346 12.34 25.13 0.17
C TRP A 346 12.65 26.52 -0.41
N ASP A 347 13.62 26.62 -1.33
CA ASP A 347 13.98 27.85 -2.05
C ASP A 347 13.20 28.01 -3.38
N GLY A 348 12.32 27.06 -3.69
CA GLY A 348 11.49 27.03 -4.91
C GLY A 348 12.26 26.56 -6.14
N ARG A 349 13.43 25.94 -5.98
CA ARG A 349 14.21 25.36 -7.08
C ARG A 349 13.59 24.03 -7.50
N LEU A 350 13.52 23.82 -8.81
CA LEU A 350 13.11 22.52 -9.36
C LEU A 350 14.20 21.50 -9.04
N VAL A 351 13.83 20.43 -8.34
CA VAL A 351 14.76 19.35 -7.94
C VAL A 351 14.38 18.00 -8.53
N GLY A 352 13.13 17.82 -8.94
CA GLY A 352 12.67 16.59 -9.55
C GLY A 352 11.26 16.70 -10.10
N VAL A 353 10.75 15.58 -10.59
CA VAL A 353 9.39 15.42 -11.09
C VAL A 353 8.82 14.14 -10.52
N VAL A 354 7.59 14.21 -10.02
CA VAL A 354 6.85 13.02 -9.62
C VAL A 354 5.83 12.67 -10.71
N GLU A 355 5.85 11.42 -11.15
CA GLU A 355 4.90 10.92 -12.13
C GLU A 355 3.66 10.35 -11.44
N ARG A 356 2.54 10.38 -12.17
CA ARG A 356 1.30 9.79 -11.67
C ARG A 356 1.44 8.28 -11.46
N ALA A 357 2.14 7.59 -12.37
CA ALA A 357 2.35 6.14 -12.27
C ALA A 357 3.04 5.78 -10.95
N ALA A 358 4.19 6.40 -10.65
CA ALA A 358 4.90 6.23 -9.38
C ALA A 358 4.02 6.49 -8.14
N VAL A 359 3.15 7.50 -8.16
CA VAL A 359 2.21 7.76 -7.05
C VAL A 359 1.13 6.69 -6.95
N ASP A 360 0.62 6.20 -8.09
CA ASP A 360 -0.39 5.15 -8.14
C ASP A 360 0.22 3.81 -7.66
N ASP A 361 1.45 3.50 -8.05
CA ASP A 361 2.20 2.30 -7.66
C ASP A 361 2.58 2.32 -6.16
N ALA A 362 3.19 3.40 -5.67
CA ALA A 362 3.48 3.56 -4.25
C ALA A 362 2.20 3.51 -3.38
N SER A 363 1.06 4.01 -3.91
CA SER A 363 -0.22 3.88 -3.20
C SER A 363 -0.71 2.43 -3.09
N ILE A 364 -0.40 1.59 -4.08
CA ILE A 364 -0.69 0.15 -4.06
C ILE A 364 0.23 -0.54 -3.05
N ASP A 365 1.53 -0.24 -3.07
CA ASP A 365 2.51 -0.85 -2.17
C ASP A 365 2.21 -0.55 -0.70
N VAL A 366 1.86 0.70 -0.37
CA VAL A 366 1.43 1.08 0.98
C VAL A 366 0.15 0.33 1.37
N ALA A 367 -0.80 0.16 0.45
CA ALA A 367 -2.04 -0.57 0.72
C ALA A 367 -1.80 -2.07 0.95
N GLU A 368 -0.89 -2.68 0.18
CA GLU A 368 -0.47 -4.07 0.37
C GLU A 368 0.30 -4.26 1.67
N SER A 369 1.23 -3.36 1.97
CA SER A 369 1.96 -3.32 3.23
C SER A 369 1.02 -3.21 4.43
N ASP A 370 0.05 -2.29 4.39
CA ASP A 370 -0.98 -2.17 5.43
C ASP A 370 -1.86 -3.42 5.53
N HIS A 371 -2.18 -4.06 4.41
CA HIS A 371 -2.89 -5.34 4.42
C HIS A 371 -2.06 -6.43 5.14
N MET A 372 -0.78 -6.57 4.81
CA MET A 372 0.13 -7.54 5.42
C MET A 372 0.35 -7.29 6.91
N LYS A 373 0.53 -6.02 7.30
CA LYS A 373 0.59 -5.58 8.70
C LYS A 373 -0.66 -5.98 9.47
N SER A 374 -1.85 -5.82 8.87
CA SER A 374 -3.12 -6.22 9.49
C SER A 374 -3.24 -7.73 9.75
N LEU A 375 -2.49 -8.54 9.00
CA LEU A 375 -2.38 -9.99 9.21
C LEU A 375 -1.29 -10.38 10.20
N GLY A 376 -0.60 -9.40 10.80
CA GLY A 376 0.49 -9.63 11.75
C GLY A 376 1.86 -9.86 11.10
N ILE A 377 2.01 -9.48 9.83
CA ILE A 377 3.28 -9.51 9.10
C ILE A 377 3.80 -8.08 9.07
N ALA A 378 4.56 -7.71 10.09
CA ALA A 378 4.95 -6.31 10.36
C ALA A 378 6.25 -5.86 9.68
N SER A 379 6.96 -6.75 8.97
CA SER A 379 8.33 -6.52 8.52
C SER A 379 8.44 -6.58 7.00
N GLY A 380 8.14 -5.46 6.34
CA GLY A 380 8.35 -5.25 4.90
C GLY A 380 7.70 -6.30 4.00
N GLU A 381 8.24 -6.45 2.79
CA GLU A 381 7.91 -7.56 1.92
C GLU A 381 8.27 -8.90 2.61
N GLU A 382 7.38 -9.89 2.50
CA GLU A 382 7.68 -11.24 2.96
C GLU A 382 7.44 -12.24 1.82
N LEU A 383 8.51 -12.61 1.13
CA LEU A 383 8.47 -13.54 0.00
C LEU A 383 8.82 -14.97 0.41
N ARG A 384 8.31 -15.95 -0.34
CA ARG A 384 8.64 -17.37 -0.08
C ARG A 384 10.09 -17.73 -0.40
N SER A 385 10.74 -16.96 -1.26
CA SER A 385 12.17 -17.05 -1.58
C SER A 385 13.08 -16.68 -0.40
N MET A 386 12.57 -15.93 0.59
CA MET A 386 13.35 -15.53 1.76
C MET A 386 13.68 -16.72 2.68
N PRO A 387 14.82 -16.67 3.41
CA PRO A 387 15.23 -17.71 4.34
C PRO A 387 14.13 -18.08 5.36
N PRO A 388 13.77 -19.37 5.52
CA PRO A 388 12.69 -19.79 6.42
C PRO A 388 12.88 -19.37 7.88
N MET A 389 14.13 -19.33 8.36
CA MET A 389 14.46 -18.95 9.73
C MET A 389 14.16 -17.47 10.00
N GLU A 390 14.39 -16.61 9.02
CA GLU A 390 14.13 -15.18 9.14
C GLU A 390 12.62 -14.90 9.22
N ARG A 391 11.84 -15.47 8.29
CA ARG A 391 10.37 -15.38 8.30
C ARG A 391 9.78 -15.92 9.60
N SER A 392 10.29 -17.05 10.08
CA SER A 392 9.85 -17.64 11.36
C SER A 392 10.09 -16.69 12.54
N ARG A 393 11.27 -16.05 12.62
CA ARG A 393 11.58 -15.09 13.70
C ARG A 393 10.70 -13.84 13.66
N ARG A 394 10.48 -13.26 12.47
CA ARG A 394 9.62 -12.09 12.27
C ARG A 394 8.19 -12.38 12.76
N ARG A 395 7.61 -13.51 12.34
CA ARG A 395 6.27 -13.95 12.75
C ARG A 395 6.21 -14.34 14.24
N LEU A 396 7.22 -15.05 14.76
CA LEU A 396 7.25 -15.49 16.16
C LEU A 396 7.30 -14.31 17.13
N ALA A 397 8.01 -13.23 16.78
CA ALA A 397 8.03 -12.01 17.59
C ALA A 397 6.61 -11.45 17.79
N TRP A 398 5.83 -11.40 16.71
CA TRP A 398 4.43 -10.97 16.76
C TRP A 398 3.51 -11.95 17.50
N LEU A 399 3.61 -13.25 17.19
CA LEU A 399 2.83 -14.30 17.85
C LEU A 399 3.07 -14.34 19.36
N SER A 400 4.30 -14.06 19.80
CA SER A 400 4.65 -14.01 21.23
C SER A 400 3.91 -12.89 21.96
N VAL A 401 3.70 -11.74 21.31
CA VAL A 401 2.89 -10.64 21.87
C VAL A 401 1.42 -11.06 21.98
N ASN A 402 0.88 -11.76 20.97
CA ASN A 402 -0.49 -12.28 21.02
C ASN A 402 -0.70 -13.27 22.17
N ILE A 403 0.29 -14.11 22.49
CA ILE A 403 0.21 -14.98 23.68
C ILE A 403 0.01 -14.13 24.93
N VAL A 404 0.83 -13.08 25.13
CA VAL A 404 0.72 -12.20 26.30
C VAL A 404 -0.67 -11.55 26.37
N LEU A 405 -1.20 -11.10 25.24
CA LEU A 405 -2.54 -10.52 25.17
C LEU A 405 -3.64 -11.54 25.53
N ASN A 406 -3.53 -12.78 25.04
CA ASN A 406 -4.48 -13.84 25.33
C ASN A 406 -4.54 -14.22 26.82
N LEU A 407 -3.46 -13.99 27.59
CA LEU A 407 -3.51 -14.19 29.06
C LEU A 407 -4.55 -13.28 29.74
N PHE A 408 -4.85 -12.09 29.20
CA PHE A 408 -5.90 -11.24 29.77
C PHE A 408 -7.28 -11.88 29.64
N ALA A 409 -7.60 -12.42 28.47
CA ALA A 409 -8.85 -13.15 28.26
C ALA A 409 -8.92 -14.42 29.13
N ALA A 410 -7.82 -15.18 29.19
CA ALA A 410 -7.73 -16.38 30.04
C ALA A 410 -7.93 -16.06 31.53
N SER A 411 -7.49 -14.88 32.00
CA SER A 411 -7.69 -14.45 33.40
C SER A 411 -9.17 -14.28 33.76
N VAL A 412 -10.01 -13.86 32.80
CA VAL A 412 -11.46 -13.76 33.00
C VAL A 412 -12.05 -15.16 33.17
N VAL A 413 -11.67 -16.11 32.31
CA VAL A 413 -12.13 -17.50 32.43
C VAL A 413 -11.70 -18.10 33.78
N ALA A 414 -10.47 -17.82 34.22
CA ALA A 414 -9.96 -18.27 35.51
C ALA A 414 -10.75 -17.69 36.70
N ALA A 415 -11.28 -16.48 36.59
CA ALA A 415 -12.09 -15.86 37.64
C ALA A 415 -13.50 -16.50 37.81
N TYR A 416 -14.00 -17.21 36.79
CA TYR A 416 -15.32 -17.85 36.80
C TYR A 416 -15.23 -19.39 36.71
N GLN A 417 -14.20 -19.98 37.31
CA GLN A 417 -14.00 -21.43 37.33
C GLN A 417 -15.18 -22.17 37.99
N ASP A 418 -15.72 -21.63 39.07
CA ASP A 418 -16.85 -22.24 39.77
C ASP A 418 -18.11 -22.29 38.89
N THR A 419 -18.37 -21.21 38.13
CA THR A 419 -19.47 -21.15 37.15
C THR A 419 -19.29 -22.20 36.05
N LEU A 420 -18.07 -22.37 35.53
CA LEU A 420 -17.76 -23.37 34.52
C LEU A 420 -17.90 -24.80 35.03
N GLN A 421 -17.53 -25.05 36.30
CA GLN A 421 -17.73 -26.36 36.93
C GLN A 421 -19.22 -26.68 37.11
N ALA A 422 -20.03 -25.68 37.46
CA ALA A 422 -21.47 -25.85 37.61
C ALA A 422 -22.19 -26.06 36.27
N ALA A 423 -21.66 -25.53 35.16
CA ALA A 423 -22.23 -25.65 33.83
C ALA A 423 -21.16 -25.94 32.76
N ILE A 424 -20.60 -27.17 32.77
CA ILE A 424 -19.52 -27.61 31.86
C ILE A 424 -19.87 -27.40 30.38
N ALA A 425 -21.16 -27.50 30.02
CA ALA A 425 -21.64 -27.26 28.66
C ALA A 425 -21.25 -25.87 28.11
N LEU A 426 -21.07 -24.85 28.97
CA LEU A 426 -20.63 -23.51 28.57
C LEU A 426 -19.25 -23.50 27.92
N ALA A 427 -18.35 -24.43 28.32
CA ALA A 427 -17.00 -24.50 27.78
C ALA A 427 -16.98 -24.75 26.27
N VAL A 428 -18.01 -25.42 25.72
CA VAL A 428 -18.15 -25.67 24.28
C VAL A 428 -18.55 -24.40 23.52
N PHE A 429 -19.25 -23.47 24.18
CA PHE A 429 -19.73 -22.24 23.56
C PHE A 429 -18.72 -21.09 23.63
N LEU A 430 -17.79 -21.10 24.61
CA LEU A 430 -16.78 -20.03 24.75
C LEU A 430 -15.93 -19.83 23.47
N PRO A 431 -15.37 -20.88 22.82
CA PRO A 431 -14.61 -20.71 21.58
C PRO A 431 -15.46 -20.14 20.44
N ILE A 432 -16.73 -20.55 20.34
CA ILE A 432 -17.66 -20.09 19.30
C ILE A 432 -17.94 -18.58 19.48
N ILE A 433 -18.19 -18.15 20.71
CA ILE A 433 -18.49 -16.75 21.02
C ILE A 433 -17.27 -15.87 20.76
N SER A 434 -16.08 -16.30 21.18
CA SER A 434 -14.80 -15.62 20.92
C SER A 434 -14.54 -15.49 19.42
N ASP A 435 -14.57 -16.59 18.68
CA ASP A 435 -14.26 -16.63 17.23
C ASP A 435 -15.22 -15.76 16.40
N MET A 436 -16.53 -15.89 16.62
CA MET A 436 -17.53 -15.12 15.87
C MET A 436 -17.42 -13.60 16.13
N SER A 437 -17.02 -13.22 17.34
CA SER A 437 -16.86 -11.82 17.73
C SER A 437 -15.57 -11.24 17.16
N GLY A 438 -14.47 -12.00 17.19
CA GLY A 438 -13.23 -11.65 16.51
C GLY A 438 -13.43 -11.47 15.00
N CYS A 439 -14.13 -12.38 14.34
CA CYS A 439 -14.45 -12.29 12.92
C CYS A 439 -15.29 -11.05 12.60
N SER A 440 -16.36 -10.79 13.34
CA SER A 440 -17.25 -9.65 13.11
C SER A 440 -16.55 -8.31 13.36
N GLY A 441 -15.74 -8.23 14.44
CA GLY A 441 -14.96 -7.04 14.73
C GLY A 441 -13.89 -6.76 13.67
N ASN A 442 -13.18 -7.80 13.20
CA ASN A 442 -12.14 -7.64 12.19
C ASN A 442 -12.71 -7.17 10.84
N GLN A 443 -13.95 -7.54 10.51
CA GLN A 443 -14.65 -6.96 9.35
C GLN A 443 -14.88 -5.46 9.52
N ALA A 444 -15.29 -5.00 10.70
CA ALA A 444 -15.46 -3.57 10.98
C ALA A 444 -14.12 -2.80 10.98
N VAL A 445 -13.03 -3.43 11.46
CA VAL A 445 -11.66 -2.90 11.34
C VAL A 445 -11.30 -2.71 9.87
N ALA A 446 -11.51 -3.73 9.03
CA ALA A 446 -11.17 -3.67 7.60
C ALA A 446 -11.92 -2.56 6.86
N VAL A 447 -13.22 -2.39 7.13
CA VAL A 447 -14.01 -1.29 6.57
C VAL A 447 -13.46 0.06 7.01
N SER A 448 -13.14 0.22 8.30
CA SER A 448 -12.64 1.49 8.84
C SER A 448 -11.23 1.84 8.34
N LEU A 449 -10.34 0.85 8.20
CA LEU A 449 -9.02 1.03 7.57
C LEU A 449 -9.16 1.51 6.13
N ARG A 450 -10.07 0.90 5.35
CA ARG A 450 -10.36 1.32 3.98
C ARG A 450 -10.94 2.74 3.91
N GLU A 451 -11.83 3.11 4.81
CA GLU A 451 -12.37 4.48 4.84
C GLU A 451 -11.31 5.53 5.21
N LEU A 452 -10.38 5.16 6.09
CA LEU A 452 -9.22 5.99 6.45
C LEU A 452 -8.23 6.14 5.29
N SER A 453 -7.98 5.08 4.50
CA SER A 453 -7.07 5.13 3.35
C SER A 453 -7.67 5.90 2.16
N LEU A 454 -8.98 5.78 1.95
CA LEU A 454 -9.73 6.58 0.96
C LEU A 454 -9.89 8.05 1.39
N GLY A 455 -9.61 8.38 2.65
CA GLY A 455 -9.79 9.73 3.21
C GLY A 455 -11.26 10.18 3.27
N VAL A 456 -12.20 9.23 3.21
CA VAL A 456 -13.64 9.51 3.30
C VAL A 456 -14.11 9.68 4.75
N VAL A 457 -13.35 9.16 5.71
CA VAL A 457 -13.55 9.35 7.15
C VAL A 457 -12.29 9.91 7.79
N ARG A 458 -12.47 10.83 8.74
CA ARG A 458 -11.38 11.40 9.54
C ARG A 458 -11.30 10.73 10.92
N PRO A 459 -10.10 10.65 11.55
CA PRO A 459 -9.93 10.16 12.92
C PRO A 459 -10.71 10.93 14.00
N SER A 460 -11.35 12.05 13.66
CA SER A 460 -12.23 12.80 14.56
C SER A 460 -13.69 12.34 14.54
N GLU A 461 -14.09 11.53 13.57
CA GLU A 461 -15.49 11.19 13.30
C GLU A 461 -15.95 9.89 14.00
N LEU A 462 -15.44 9.63 15.21
CA LEU A 462 -15.74 8.40 15.97
C LEU A 462 -17.23 8.16 16.18
N ALA A 463 -17.99 9.22 16.53
CA ALA A 463 -19.42 9.08 16.79
C ALA A 463 -20.21 8.66 15.54
N HIS A 464 -19.77 9.11 14.35
CA HIS A 464 -20.39 8.72 13.09
C HIS A 464 -20.19 7.23 12.85
N VAL A 465 -18.95 6.76 12.92
CA VAL A 465 -18.59 5.34 12.75
C VAL A 465 -19.30 4.47 13.78
N LEU A 466 -19.24 4.83 15.07
CA LEU A 466 -19.90 4.09 16.14
C LEU A 466 -21.40 3.92 15.90
N SER A 467 -22.09 4.97 15.44
CA SER A 467 -23.53 4.89 15.18
C SER A 467 -23.90 3.95 14.03
N LYS A 468 -23.05 3.87 13.00
CA LYS A 468 -23.24 2.99 11.85
C LYS A 468 -22.93 1.54 12.22
N GLU A 469 -21.83 1.33 12.92
CA GLU A 469 -21.39 0.01 13.36
C GLU A 469 -22.26 -0.59 14.45
N ALA A 470 -22.76 0.22 15.39
CA ALA A 470 -23.72 -0.25 16.39
C ALA A 470 -25.01 -0.77 15.75
N PHE A 471 -25.49 -0.12 14.68
CA PHE A 471 -26.67 -0.58 13.95
C PHE A 471 -26.43 -1.95 13.27
N VAL A 472 -25.29 -2.10 12.60
CA VAL A 472 -24.88 -3.39 11.99
C VAL A 472 -24.72 -4.46 13.07
N GLY A 473 -24.09 -4.11 14.19
CA GLY A 473 -23.87 -4.98 15.34
C GLY A 473 -25.16 -5.49 15.98
N VAL A 474 -26.21 -4.66 16.10
CA VAL A 474 -27.53 -5.10 16.59
C VAL A 474 -28.16 -6.12 15.64
N LEU A 475 -28.18 -5.84 14.34
CA LEU A 475 -28.78 -6.74 13.35
C LEU A 475 -28.06 -8.10 13.30
N ASN A 476 -26.74 -8.07 13.17
CA ASN A 476 -25.93 -9.28 13.11
C ASN A 476 -25.92 -10.02 14.44
N GLY A 477 -25.84 -9.30 15.56
CA GLY A 477 -25.89 -9.88 16.90
C GLY A 477 -27.18 -10.62 17.17
N LEU A 478 -28.33 -10.05 16.80
CA LEU A 478 -29.63 -10.73 16.95
C LEU A 478 -29.71 -11.99 16.07
N ALA A 479 -29.27 -11.91 14.81
CA ALA A 479 -29.27 -13.05 13.90
C ALA A 479 -28.38 -14.19 14.42
N LEU A 480 -27.10 -13.90 14.71
CA LEU A 480 -26.13 -14.89 15.19
C LEU A 480 -26.49 -15.42 16.58
N GLY A 481 -26.93 -14.54 17.49
CA GLY A 481 -27.37 -14.91 18.82
C GLY A 481 -28.59 -15.83 18.81
N SER A 482 -29.57 -15.54 17.95
CA SER A 482 -30.74 -16.42 17.78
C SER A 482 -30.37 -17.79 17.21
N MET A 483 -29.44 -17.83 16.25
CA MET A 483 -28.93 -19.07 15.68
C MET A 483 -28.21 -19.92 16.73
N LEU A 484 -27.34 -19.31 17.54
CA LEU A 484 -26.62 -20.02 18.61
C LEU A 484 -27.57 -20.48 19.72
N ALA A 485 -28.57 -19.67 20.08
CA ALA A 485 -29.59 -20.04 21.06
C ALA A 485 -30.37 -21.29 20.63
N LEU A 486 -30.79 -21.34 19.36
CA LEU A 486 -31.49 -22.49 18.79
C LEU A 486 -30.60 -23.73 18.77
N LEU A 487 -29.33 -23.59 18.38
CA LEU A 487 -28.38 -24.70 18.35
C LEU A 487 -28.12 -25.25 19.77
N ALA A 488 -27.92 -24.36 20.74
CA ALA A 488 -27.71 -24.74 22.13
C ALA A 488 -28.94 -25.43 22.75
N TRP A 489 -30.13 -24.92 22.44
CA TRP A 489 -31.38 -25.55 22.84
C TRP A 489 -31.57 -26.93 22.21
N ALA A 490 -31.31 -27.07 20.90
CA ALA A 490 -31.43 -28.34 20.19
C ALA A 490 -30.43 -29.38 20.70
N TRP A 491 -29.22 -28.96 21.10
CA TRP A 491 -28.18 -29.86 21.57
C TRP A 491 -28.37 -30.29 23.03
N GLN A 492 -28.62 -29.35 23.94
CA GLN A 492 -28.66 -29.61 25.39
C GLN A 492 -30.08 -29.73 25.96
N GLY A 493 -31.11 -29.44 25.16
CA GLY A 493 -32.52 -29.43 25.59
C GLY A 493 -32.89 -28.28 26.53
N SER A 494 -31.93 -27.49 27.00
CA SER A 494 -32.16 -26.37 27.93
C SER A 494 -32.38 -25.05 27.20
N ALA A 495 -33.61 -24.55 27.24
CA ALA A 495 -33.95 -23.23 26.67
C ALA A 495 -33.22 -22.10 27.41
N THR A 496 -33.03 -22.20 28.72
CA THR A 496 -32.31 -21.22 29.53
C THR A 496 -30.85 -21.10 29.10
N LEU A 497 -30.17 -22.23 28.88
CA LEU A 497 -28.80 -22.23 28.36
C LEU A 497 -28.74 -21.56 26.99
N GLY A 498 -29.69 -21.89 26.09
CA GLY A 498 -29.80 -21.26 24.79
C GLY A 498 -29.96 -19.74 24.85
N VAL A 499 -30.83 -19.23 25.73
CA VAL A 499 -30.99 -17.79 25.95
C VAL A 499 -29.69 -17.15 26.47
N VAL A 500 -29.00 -17.79 27.42
CA VAL A 500 -27.74 -17.27 27.97
C VAL A 500 -26.69 -17.12 26.88
N VAL A 501 -26.39 -18.18 26.12
CA VAL A 501 -25.33 -18.14 25.11
C VAL A 501 -25.73 -17.29 23.90
N GLY A 502 -27.00 -17.29 23.52
CA GLY A 502 -27.50 -16.46 22.43
C GLY A 502 -27.48 -14.97 22.75
N LEU A 503 -27.91 -14.58 23.95
CA LEU A 503 -27.84 -13.19 24.40
C LEU A 503 -26.38 -12.75 24.58
N ALA A 504 -25.53 -13.60 25.14
CA ALA A 504 -24.10 -13.33 25.26
C ALA A 504 -23.46 -13.06 23.89
N LEU A 505 -23.71 -13.92 22.89
CA LEU A 505 -23.22 -13.72 21.54
C LEU A 505 -23.78 -12.45 20.89
N ALA A 506 -25.08 -12.16 21.07
CA ALA A 506 -25.70 -10.97 20.49
C ALA A 506 -25.08 -9.68 21.01
N VAL A 507 -24.91 -9.56 22.33
CA VAL A 507 -24.29 -8.40 22.97
C VAL A 507 -22.79 -8.33 22.63
N ASN A 508 -22.08 -9.47 22.64
CA ASN A 508 -20.66 -9.47 22.32
C ASN A 508 -20.40 -9.07 20.86
N THR A 509 -21.24 -9.50 19.93
CA THR A 509 -21.15 -9.09 18.51
C THR A 509 -21.35 -7.59 18.35
N LEU A 510 -22.32 -7.00 19.06
CA LEU A 510 -22.54 -5.55 19.07
C LEU A 510 -21.29 -4.79 19.56
N LEU A 511 -20.70 -5.24 20.68
CA LEU A 511 -19.49 -4.64 21.21
C LEU A 511 -18.31 -4.82 20.26
N ALA A 512 -18.13 -6.02 19.71
CA ALA A 512 -17.03 -6.35 18.80
C ALA A 512 -17.03 -5.49 17.54
N VAL A 513 -18.19 -5.32 16.89
CA VAL A 513 -18.33 -4.49 15.70
C VAL A 513 -18.13 -3.01 16.03
N SER A 514 -18.66 -2.54 17.17
CA SER A 514 -18.47 -1.16 17.65
C SER A 514 -17.01 -0.84 17.97
N ILE A 515 -16.33 -1.73 18.67
CA ILE A 515 -14.90 -1.61 19.00
C ILE A 515 -14.09 -1.72 17.70
N GLY A 516 -14.41 -2.68 16.84
CA GLY A 516 -13.71 -2.91 15.58
C GLY A 516 -13.72 -1.70 14.66
N GLY A 517 -14.88 -1.05 14.48
CA GLY A 517 -14.96 0.15 13.65
C GLY A 517 -14.26 1.37 14.27
N THR A 518 -14.29 1.51 15.59
CA THR A 518 -13.72 2.71 16.25
C THR A 518 -12.23 2.61 16.54
N THR A 519 -11.69 1.39 16.68
CA THR A 519 -10.28 1.15 17.06
C THR A 519 -9.28 1.78 16.07
N PRO A 520 -9.39 1.59 14.74
CA PRO A 520 -8.47 2.22 13.79
C PRO A 520 -8.43 3.75 13.89
N LEU A 521 -9.59 4.39 14.10
CA LEU A 521 -9.68 5.85 14.24
C LEU A 521 -8.99 6.33 15.52
N VAL A 522 -9.17 5.62 16.64
CA VAL A 522 -8.51 5.93 17.91
C VAL A 522 -7.00 5.80 17.77
N ILE A 523 -6.50 4.71 17.19
CA ILE A 523 -5.07 4.45 17.02
C ILE A 523 -4.43 5.51 16.11
N LYS A 524 -5.06 5.81 14.96
CA LYS A 524 -4.58 6.87 14.05
C LYS A 524 -4.59 8.24 14.72
N ARG A 525 -5.56 8.54 15.58
CA ARG A 525 -5.61 9.80 16.36
C ARG A 525 -4.47 9.90 17.39
N LEU A 526 -3.99 8.77 17.91
CA LEU A 526 -2.83 8.71 18.80
C LEU A 526 -1.48 8.79 18.05
N GLY A 527 -1.50 8.79 16.71
CA GLY A 527 -0.31 8.83 15.87
C GLY A 527 0.39 7.49 15.73
N TRP A 528 -0.32 6.38 15.99
CA TRP A 528 0.17 5.02 15.76
C TRP A 528 -0.41 4.46 14.46
N ASP A 529 0.25 3.46 13.91
CA ASP A 529 -0.20 2.75 12.71
C ASP A 529 -1.40 1.84 13.05
N PRO A 530 -2.61 2.15 12.52
CA PRO A 530 -3.79 1.34 12.77
C PRO A 530 -3.74 -0.04 12.11
N ALA A 531 -2.99 -0.23 11.02
CA ALA A 531 -2.90 -1.50 10.34
C ALA A 531 -2.23 -2.55 11.23
N LEU A 532 -1.17 -2.18 11.95
CA LEU A 532 -0.45 -3.07 12.86
C LEU A 532 -1.23 -3.43 14.13
N ALA A 533 -1.86 -2.44 14.76
CA ALA A 533 -2.33 -2.59 16.13
C ALA A 533 -3.82 -2.96 16.26
N SER A 534 -4.66 -2.67 15.26
CA SER A 534 -6.12 -2.79 15.41
C SER A 534 -6.58 -4.23 15.63
N GLY A 535 -6.03 -5.20 14.89
CA GLY A 535 -6.43 -6.62 14.97
C GLY A 535 -6.23 -7.23 16.35
N PRO A 536 -4.99 -7.32 16.87
CA PRO A 536 -4.75 -7.93 18.18
C PRO A 536 -5.43 -7.21 19.35
N ILE A 537 -5.47 -5.88 19.32
CA ILE A 537 -6.13 -5.10 20.37
C ILE A 537 -7.63 -5.41 20.38
N LEU A 538 -8.25 -5.44 19.19
CA LEU A 538 -9.64 -5.82 19.05
C LEU A 538 -9.90 -7.21 19.60
N THR A 539 -9.20 -8.24 19.11
CA THR A 539 -9.48 -9.64 19.49
C THR A 539 -9.35 -9.84 20.99
N THR A 540 -8.33 -9.23 21.60
CA THR A 540 -8.13 -9.27 23.06
C THR A 540 -9.29 -8.65 23.81
N LEU A 541 -9.74 -7.46 23.39
CA LEU A 541 -10.87 -6.78 24.03
C LEU A 541 -12.17 -7.56 23.85
N THR A 542 -12.41 -8.12 22.66
CA THR A 542 -13.62 -8.91 22.37
C THR A 542 -13.63 -10.24 23.10
N ASP A 543 -12.48 -10.87 23.33
CA ASP A 543 -12.37 -12.11 24.10
C ASP A 543 -12.63 -11.84 25.59
N VAL A 544 -12.01 -10.79 26.14
CA VAL A 544 -12.26 -10.34 27.52
C VAL A 544 -13.74 -10.03 27.72
N CYS A 545 -14.34 -9.23 26.85
CA CYS A 545 -15.77 -8.89 26.92
C CYS A 545 -16.65 -10.13 26.71
N GLY A 546 -16.33 -11.00 25.76
CA GLY A 546 -17.14 -12.17 25.43
C GLY A 546 -17.16 -13.21 26.53
N PHE A 547 -15.99 -13.54 27.09
CA PHE A 547 -15.91 -14.45 28.23
C PHE A 547 -16.58 -13.86 29.46
N PHE A 548 -16.34 -12.57 29.75
CA PHE A 548 -16.99 -11.89 30.86
C PHE A 548 -18.52 -11.92 30.73
N LEU A 549 -19.06 -11.51 29.58
CA LEU A 549 -20.50 -11.48 29.35
C LEU A 549 -21.13 -12.87 29.45
N THR A 550 -20.51 -13.88 28.81
CA THR A 550 -21.04 -15.24 28.81
C THR A 550 -21.07 -15.83 30.22
N LEU A 551 -19.97 -15.71 30.95
CA LEU A 551 -19.83 -16.30 32.29
C LEU A 551 -20.65 -15.53 33.33
N GLN A 552 -20.73 -14.20 33.20
CA GLN A 552 -21.57 -13.38 34.07
C GLN A 552 -23.06 -13.66 33.85
N LEU A 553 -23.52 -13.74 32.60
CA LEU A 553 -24.91 -14.07 32.30
C LEU A 553 -25.26 -15.47 32.79
N ALA A 554 -24.38 -16.45 32.56
CA ALA A 554 -24.52 -17.80 33.08
C ALA A 554 -24.65 -17.82 34.61
N THR A 555 -23.76 -17.11 35.31
CA THR A 555 -23.79 -17.03 36.78
C THR A 555 -25.09 -16.41 37.28
N SER A 556 -25.65 -15.43 36.57
CA SER A 556 -26.87 -14.74 37.02
C SER A 556 -28.19 -15.45 36.67
N LEU A 557 -28.20 -16.28 35.62
CA LEU A 557 -29.42 -16.86 35.05
C LEU A 557 -29.49 -18.39 35.17
N LEU A 558 -28.36 -19.07 35.36
CA LEU A 558 -28.30 -20.54 35.50
C LEU A 558 -27.97 -21.00 36.93
N LEU A 559 -27.36 -20.14 37.75
CA LEU A 559 -26.97 -20.39 39.14
C LEU A 559 -27.68 -19.39 40.05
#